data_AF-A0A8T4MPT3-F1
#
_entry.id   AF-A0A8T4MPT3-F1
#
_cell.length_a   1.000
_cell.length_b   1.000
_cell.length_c   1.000
_cell.angle_alpha   90.00
_cell.angle_beta   90.00
_cell.angle_gamma   90.00
#
_symmetry.space_group_name_H-M   'P 1'
#
loop_
_entity.id
_entity.type
_entity.pdbx_description
1 polymer ?
#
loop_
_entity_poly.entity_id
_entity_poly.type
_entity_poly.pdbx_seq_one_letter_code
_entity_poly.pdbx_strand_id
1 'polypeptide(L)'
;MRVLLDKDSRIYLFNYLKNKTNCYNLSNLSKLMSIPSSTLGEWRYNPKRYLPEKFIPVEITSHLKIIDKQEDSWGKKKGGKKTYKILIKKYGLKEISKRQSNGGKKSKRDYNEFILPDIKNSLFLEFYGVLLGDGWISKLKYKNKITYLIGISGHYSLDRDFFLYLKNNILNLFNRRAYLKDRPKYNSIELNFAHKSFLNYLNTELGFPIGKK
;
A
#
# COMPACT_ATOMS: atom_id res chain seq x y z
N MET A 1 -16.44 17.62 15.69
CA MET A 1 -15.15 17.83 16.39
C MET A 1 -14.67 16.50 16.96
N ARG A 2 -13.39 16.41 17.32
CA ARG A 2 -12.80 15.27 18.01
C ARG A 2 -12.22 15.72 19.34
N VAL A 3 -12.34 14.90 20.36
CA VAL A 3 -11.88 15.21 21.71
C VAL A 3 -10.86 14.18 22.18
N LEU A 4 -9.94 14.63 23.01
CA LEU A 4 -9.01 13.80 23.75
C LEU A 4 -9.49 13.74 25.19
N LEU A 5 -9.80 12.54 25.66
CA LEU A 5 -10.24 12.29 27.02
C LEU A 5 -9.08 11.74 27.86
N ASP A 6 -9.10 12.04 29.16
CA ASP A 6 -8.17 11.40 30.09
C ASP A 6 -8.47 9.89 30.26
N LYS A 7 -7.64 9.20 31.05
CA LYS A 7 -7.76 7.74 31.21
C LYS A 7 -9.11 7.35 31.83
N ASP A 8 -9.50 8.03 32.90
CA ASP A 8 -10.68 7.66 33.68
C ASP A 8 -11.97 8.00 32.93
N SER A 9 -12.03 9.15 32.25
CA SER A 9 -13.16 9.52 31.39
C SER A 9 -13.34 8.55 30.23
N ARG A 10 -12.26 8.00 29.65
CA ARG A 10 -12.37 6.95 28.62
C ARG A 10 -12.98 5.68 29.18
N ILE A 11 -12.50 5.21 30.33
CA ILE A 11 -13.05 4.01 30.97
C ILE A 11 -14.54 4.22 31.28
N TYR A 12 -14.89 5.38 31.86
CA TYR A 12 -16.25 5.75 32.19
C TYR A 12 -17.16 5.79 30.95
N LEU A 13 -16.76 6.51 29.89
CA LEU A 13 -17.48 6.58 28.62
C LEU A 13 -17.79 5.18 28.06
N PHE A 14 -16.78 4.30 28.00
CA PHE A 14 -16.97 2.98 27.41
C PHE A 14 -17.81 2.05 28.30
N ASN A 15 -17.74 2.17 29.62
CA ASN A 15 -18.62 1.43 30.52
C ASN A 15 -20.06 1.93 30.40
N TYR A 16 -20.28 3.24 30.30
CA TYR A 16 -21.60 3.83 30.06
C TYR A 16 -22.20 3.35 28.73
N LEU A 17 -21.44 3.39 27.63
CA LEU A 17 -21.89 2.91 26.32
C LEU A 17 -22.26 1.42 26.34
N LYS A 18 -21.48 0.61 27.05
CA LYS A 18 -21.76 -0.82 27.24
C LYS A 18 -23.08 -1.05 27.99
N ASN A 19 -23.28 -0.34 29.10
CA ASN A 19 -24.49 -0.45 29.91
C ASN A 19 -25.72 0.03 29.13
N LYS A 20 -25.63 1.17 28.44
CA LYS A 20 -26.72 1.75 27.63
C LYS A 20 -27.16 0.84 26.48
N THR A 21 -26.26 0.02 25.95
CA THR A 21 -26.53 -0.92 24.84
C THR A 21 -26.66 -2.38 25.28
N ASN A 22 -26.66 -2.64 26.58
CA ASN A 22 -26.69 -3.98 27.17
C ASN A 22 -25.65 -4.94 26.56
N CYS A 23 -24.40 -4.50 26.39
CA CYS A 23 -23.34 -5.31 25.82
C CYS A 23 -22.15 -5.51 26.78
N TYR A 24 -21.63 -6.74 26.83
CA TYR A 24 -20.58 -7.12 27.78
C TYR A 24 -19.17 -6.78 27.29
N ASN A 25 -18.93 -6.83 25.98
CA ASN A 25 -17.60 -6.69 25.38
C ASN A 25 -17.57 -5.67 24.23
N LEU A 26 -16.36 -5.20 23.89
CA LEU A 26 -16.16 -4.20 22.84
C LEU A 26 -16.52 -4.73 21.44
N SER A 27 -16.48 -6.06 21.24
CA SER A 27 -16.82 -6.67 19.95
C SER A 27 -18.33 -6.56 19.67
N ASN A 28 -19.18 -6.73 20.69
CA ASN A 28 -20.61 -6.55 20.56
C ASN A 28 -20.96 -5.07 20.39
N LEU A 29 -20.32 -4.19 21.16
CA LEU A 29 -20.46 -2.73 21.00
C LEU A 29 -20.08 -2.27 19.58
N SER A 30 -19.02 -2.85 19.02
CA SER A 30 -18.56 -2.60 17.65
C SER A 30 -19.62 -2.90 16.61
N LYS A 31 -20.32 -4.03 16.73
CA LYS A 31 -21.43 -4.41 15.83
C LYS A 31 -22.59 -3.44 15.94
N LEU A 32 -23.00 -3.08 17.16
CA LEU A 32 -24.14 -2.19 17.41
C LEU A 32 -23.89 -0.76 16.91
N MET A 33 -22.67 -0.24 17.08
CA MET A 33 -22.31 1.11 16.65
C MET A 33 -21.91 1.19 15.17
N SER A 34 -21.79 0.06 14.47
CA SER A 34 -21.20 -0.02 13.12
C SER A 34 -19.79 0.59 13.05
N ILE A 35 -18.96 0.35 14.08
CA ILE A 35 -17.57 0.85 14.17
C ILE A 35 -16.63 -0.34 14.34
N PRO A 36 -15.51 -0.45 13.60
CA PRO A 36 -14.56 -1.55 13.77
C PRO A 36 -14.06 -1.69 15.22
N SER A 37 -13.99 -2.93 15.72
CA SER A 37 -13.56 -3.23 17.09
C SER A 37 -12.17 -2.69 17.41
N SER A 38 -11.26 -2.71 16.44
CA SER A 38 -9.93 -2.09 16.53
C SER A 38 -10.00 -0.59 16.78
N THR A 39 -10.96 0.12 16.17
CA THR A 39 -11.13 1.56 16.35
C THR A 39 -11.67 1.89 17.74
N LEU A 40 -12.62 1.11 18.25
CA LEU A 40 -13.09 1.25 19.63
C LEU A 40 -11.98 0.93 20.64
N GLY A 41 -11.19 -0.11 20.37
CA GLY A 41 -10.00 -0.45 21.17
C GLY A 41 -9.01 0.70 21.24
N GLU A 42 -8.69 1.31 20.09
CA GLU A 42 -7.82 2.50 20.03
C GLU A 42 -8.39 3.67 20.84
N TRP A 43 -9.69 3.98 20.73
CA TRP A 43 -10.29 5.06 21.53
C TRP A 43 -10.26 4.78 23.03
N ARG A 44 -10.48 3.52 23.45
CA ARG A 44 -10.49 3.16 24.87
C ARG A 44 -9.09 3.13 25.47
N TYR A 45 -8.14 2.50 24.79
CA TYR A 45 -6.85 2.14 25.39
C TYR A 45 -5.72 3.11 25.02
N ASN A 46 -5.74 3.74 23.84
CA ASN A 46 -4.64 4.61 23.40
C ASN A 46 -4.80 6.06 23.91
N PRO A 47 -3.95 6.56 24.84
CA PRO A 47 -4.09 7.89 25.44
C PRO A 47 -3.85 9.04 24.47
N LYS A 48 -3.33 8.77 23.27
CA LYS A 48 -3.05 9.80 22.26
C LYS A 48 -4.13 9.89 21.19
N ARG A 49 -5.20 9.07 21.30
CA ARG A 49 -6.20 8.93 20.23
C ARG A 49 -7.41 9.82 20.48
N TYR A 50 -7.70 10.68 19.50
CA TYR A 50 -8.89 11.52 19.50
C TYR A 50 -10.12 10.74 19.01
N LEU A 51 -11.21 10.81 19.79
CA LEU A 51 -12.49 10.23 19.44
C LEU A 51 -13.48 11.30 18.97
N PRO A 52 -14.34 11.02 17.97
CA PRO A 52 -15.33 12.00 17.50
C PRO A 52 -16.36 12.32 18.59
N GLU A 53 -16.60 13.61 18.84
CA GLU A 53 -17.50 14.11 19.91
C GLU A 53 -18.93 13.59 19.76
N LYS A 54 -19.38 13.30 18.53
CA LYS A 54 -20.69 12.70 18.24
C LYS A 54 -20.93 11.33 18.89
N PHE A 55 -19.87 10.66 19.36
CA PHE A 55 -19.97 9.37 20.06
C PHE A 55 -19.99 9.53 21.59
N ILE A 56 -19.96 10.77 22.10
CA ILE A 56 -20.13 11.09 23.51
C ILE A 56 -21.61 11.42 23.73
N PRO A 57 -22.34 10.62 24.53
CA PRO A 57 -23.69 10.95 24.95
C PRO A 57 -23.70 12.25 25.76
N VAL A 58 -24.67 13.12 25.47
CA VAL A 58 -24.81 14.44 26.10
C VAL A 58 -24.96 14.31 27.62
N GLU A 59 -25.66 13.26 28.06
CA GLU A 59 -25.98 12.96 29.45
C GLU A 59 -24.75 12.80 30.35
N ILE A 60 -23.62 12.36 29.78
CA ILE A 60 -22.39 12.13 30.54
C ILE A 60 -21.32 13.19 30.30
N THR A 61 -21.56 14.16 29.42
CA THR A 61 -20.53 15.09 28.95
C THR A 61 -19.93 15.92 30.10
N SER A 62 -20.75 16.33 31.07
CA SER A 62 -20.32 17.06 32.28
C SER A 62 -19.37 16.25 33.18
N HIS A 63 -19.42 14.92 33.10
CA HIS A 63 -18.59 14.02 33.89
C HIS A 63 -17.27 13.64 33.21
N LEU A 64 -17.08 14.04 31.94
CA LEU A 64 -15.88 13.72 31.19
C LEU A 64 -14.86 14.86 31.25
N LYS A 65 -13.64 14.54 31.68
CA LYS A 65 -12.50 15.44 31.62
C LYS A 65 -11.88 15.42 30.22
N ILE A 66 -12.15 16.48 29.47
CA ILE A 66 -11.59 16.70 28.13
C ILE A 66 -10.22 17.38 28.26
N ILE A 67 -9.16 16.69 27.83
CA ILE A 67 -7.78 17.20 27.81
C ILE A 67 -7.58 18.18 26.65
N ASP A 68 -8.08 17.83 25.46
CA ASP A 68 -7.90 18.62 24.25
C ASP A 68 -9.08 18.47 23.28
N LYS A 69 -9.29 19.46 22.41
CA LYS A 69 -10.30 19.44 21.35
C LYS A 69 -9.68 19.82 20.01
N GLN A 70 -10.01 19.05 18.96
CA GLN A 70 -9.56 19.29 17.59
C GLN A 70 -10.73 19.25 16.61
N GLU A 71 -10.64 20.02 15.53
CA GLU A 71 -11.60 19.93 14.44
C GLU A 71 -11.51 18.58 13.70
N ASP A 72 -12.62 18.15 13.11
CA ASP A 72 -12.58 17.03 12.18
C ASP A 72 -11.67 17.36 11.00
N SER A 73 -10.85 16.40 10.60
CA SER A 73 -9.82 16.58 9.56
C SER A 73 -8.75 17.62 9.88
N TRP A 74 -8.51 17.96 11.17
CA TRP A 74 -7.43 18.85 11.60
C TRP A 74 -6.08 18.47 10.98
N GLY A 75 -5.72 17.18 10.97
CA GLY A 75 -4.47 16.71 10.35
C GLY A 75 -4.40 16.99 8.83
N LYS A 76 -5.53 16.95 8.12
CA LYS A 76 -5.61 17.31 6.69
C LYS A 76 -5.55 18.82 6.48
N LYS A 77 -6.19 19.61 7.34
CA LYS A 77 -6.15 21.08 7.31
C LYS A 77 -4.76 21.63 7.66
N LYS A 78 -4.10 21.08 8.70
CA LYS A 78 -2.76 21.45 9.17
C LYS A 78 -1.61 20.74 8.47
N GLY A 79 -1.85 19.64 7.75
CA GLY A 79 -0.82 18.88 7.03
C GLY A 79 -0.85 19.02 5.51
N GLY A 80 -1.86 19.70 4.94
CA GLY A 80 -2.03 19.85 3.50
C GLY A 80 -1.18 20.96 2.84
N LYS A 81 -1.53 21.34 1.60
CA LYS A 81 -0.85 22.38 0.79
C LYS A 81 -0.56 23.70 1.53
N LYS A 82 -1.33 24.04 2.57
CA LYS A 82 -1.11 25.21 3.43
C LYS A 82 0.19 25.09 4.24
N THR A 83 0.52 23.92 4.75
CA THR A 83 1.75 23.64 5.51
C THR A 83 2.96 23.77 4.60
N TYR A 84 2.88 23.28 3.36
CA TYR A 84 3.95 23.45 2.38
C TYR A 84 4.21 24.94 2.09
N LYS A 85 3.16 25.75 1.91
CA LYS A 85 3.29 27.22 1.76
C LYS A 85 3.90 27.89 2.99
N ILE A 86 3.48 27.50 4.20
CA ILE A 86 4.03 28.01 5.47
C ILE A 86 5.51 27.62 5.62
N LEU A 87 5.85 26.38 5.29
CA LEU A 87 7.22 25.85 5.34
C LEU A 87 8.12 26.53 4.32
N ILE A 88 7.63 26.81 3.10
CA ILE A 88 8.34 27.65 2.12
C ILE A 88 8.55 29.06 2.68
N LYS A 89 7.53 29.68 3.28
CA LYS A 89 7.67 31.03 3.85
C LYS A 89 8.67 31.06 5.01
N LYS A 90 8.72 29.99 5.82
CA LYS A 90 9.60 29.90 7.01
C LYS A 90 11.04 29.54 6.68
N TYR A 91 11.27 28.62 5.74
CA TYR A 91 12.59 28.04 5.49
C TYR A 91 13.13 28.29 4.08
N GLY A 92 12.30 28.79 3.16
CA GLY A 92 12.63 28.98 1.76
C GLY A 92 12.51 27.70 0.91
N LEU A 93 12.30 27.89 -0.39
CA LEU A 93 12.16 26.79 -1.37
C LEU A 93 13.38 25.87 -1.41
N LYS A 94 14.60 26.42 -1.33
CA LYS A 94 15.85 25.66 -1.39
C LYS A 94 15.98 24.64 -0.25
N GLU A 95 15.68 25.06 0.97
CA GLU A 95 15.77 24.21 2.17
C GLU A 95 14.68 23.13 2.16
N ILE A 96 13.47 23.45 1.72
CA ILE A 96 12.40 22.46 1.58
C ILE A 96 12.74 21.41 0.51
N SER A 97 13.29 21.83 -0.64
CA SER A 97 13.79 20.90 -1.66
C SER A 97 14.93 20.01 -1.15
N LYS A 98 15.83 20.56 -0.33
CA LYS A 98 16.90 19.79 0.33
C LYS A 98 16.33 18.75 1.30
N ARG A 99 15.32 19.12 2.10
CA ARG A 99 14.63 18.18 3.01
C ARG A 99 13.87 17.09 2.27
N GLN A 100 13.19 17.42 1.17
CA GLN A 100 12.47 16.44 0.35
C GLN A 100 13.42 15.45 -0.32
N SER A 101 14.52 15.95 -0.90
CA SER A 101 15.55 15.09 -1.49
C SER A 101 16.22 14.20 -0.44
N ASN A 102 16.47 14.69 0.77
CA ASN A 102 17.02 13.89 1.87
C ASN A 102 16.01 12.90 2.48
N GLY A 103 14.73 13.26 2.56
CA GLY A 103 13.66 12.35 2.99
C GLY A 103 13.48 11.18 2.02
N GLY A 104 13.55 11.45 0.70
CA GLY A 104 13.56 10.40 -0.33
C GLY A 104 14.81 9.51 -0.29
N LYS A 105 15.95 10.01 0.21
CA LYS A 105 17.17 9.22 0.41
C LYS A 105 17.05 8.21 1.55
N LYS A 106 16.34 8.52 2.65
CA LYS A 106 16.06 7.55 3.72
C LYS A 106 15.11 6.43 3.28
N SER A 107 14.32 6.65 2.23
CA SER A 107 13.52 5.62 1.58
C SER A 107 14.20 5.02 0.34
N LYS A 108 15.52 5.15 0.18
CA LYS A 108 16.25 4.30 -0.75
C LYS A 108 16.02 2.87 -0.27
N ARG A 109 15.01 2.22 -0.84
CA ARG A 109 14.98 0.76 -0.91
C ARG A 109 16.36 0.38 -1.39
N ASP A 110 17.02 -0.56 -0.71
CA ASP A 110 18.16 -1.25 -1.27
C ASP A 110 17.70 -1.75 -2.64
N TYR A 111 18.09 -1.02 -3.68
CA TYR A 111 18.13 -1.56 -5.01
C TYR A 111 19.30 -2.51 -4.90
N ASN A 112 19.05 -3.74 -4.41
CA ASN A 112 19.99 -4.83 -4.59
C ASN A 112 20.42 -4.72 -6.06
N GLU A 113 21.73 -4.60 -6.25
CA GLU A 113 22.31 -4.63 -7.59
C GLU A 113 21.66 -5.78 -8.33
N PHE A 114 21.26 -5.51 -9.57
CA PHE A 114 20.63 -6.54 -10.38
C PHE A 114 21.64 -7.68 -10.52
N ILE A 115 21.40 -8.78 -9.80
CA ILE A 115 22.14 -10.01 -9.95
C ILE A 115 21.56 -10.67 -11.20
N LEU A 116 22.41 -10.82 -12.21
CA LEU A 116 22.06 -11.58 -13.40
C LEU A 116 21.69 -13.01 -12.97
N PRO A 117 20.55 -13.54 -13.44
CA PRO A 117 20.21 -14.93 -13.18
C PRO A 117 21.29 -15.84 -13.78
N ASP A 118 21.68 -16.87 -13.03
CA ASP A 118 22.55 -17.92 -13.55
C ASP A 118 21.84 -18.65 -14.70
N ILE A 119 22.43 -18.63 -15.89
CA ILE A 119 21.88 -19.27 -17.09
C ILE A 119 21.78 -20.80 -16.95
N LYS A 120 22.48 -21.39 -15.98
CA LYS A 120 22.38 -22.83 -15.65
C LYS A 120 21.26 -23.12 -14.65
N ASN A 121 20.63 -22.10 -14.08
CA ASN A 121 19.53 -22.26 -13.14
C ASN A 121 18.28 -22.81 -13.85
N SER A 122 17.78 -23.96 -13.38
CA SER A 122 16.62 -24.63 -13.99
C SER A 122 15.36 -23.76 -13.99
N LEU A 123 15.10 -22.99 -12.93
CA LEU A 123 13.94 -22.09 -12.87
C LEU A 123 14.07 -20.95 -13.88
N PHE A 124 15.29 -20.47 -14.11
CA PHE A 124 15.53 -19.45 -15.14
C PHE A 124 15.29 -20.02 -16.53
N LEU A 125 15.80 -21.23 -16.81
CA LEU A 125 15.61 -21.90 -18.10
C LEU A 125 14.13 -22.19 -18.37
N GLU A 126 13.37 -22.63 -17.36
CA GLU A 126 11.93 -22.81 -17.45
C GLU A 126 11.22 -21.48 -17.74
N PHE A 127 11.50 -20.44 -16.95
CA PHE A 127 10.96 -19.10 -17.19
C PHE A 127 11.28 -18.59 -18.61
N TYR A 128 12.52 -18.75 -19.05
CA TYR A 128 12.98 -18.28 -20.35
C TYR A 128 12.34 -19.08 -21.50
N GLY A 129 12.18 -20.39 -21.35
CA GLY A 129 11.46 -21.23 -22.31
C GLY A 129 10.00 -20.79 -22.51
N VAL A 130 9.29 -20.53 -21.41
CA VAL A 130 7.91 -20.00 -21.48
C VAL A 130 7.90 -18.60 -22.09
N LEU A 131 8.87 -17.76 -21.75
CA LEU A 131 9.00 -16.42 -22.32
C LEU A 131 9.26 -16.47 -23.84
N LEU A 132 10.01 -17.45 -24.33
CA LEU A 132 10.24 -17.65 -25.77
C LEU A 132 8.95 -18.03 -26.49
N GLY A 133 8.15 -18.94 -25.93
CA GLY A 133 6.85 -19.33 -26.48
C GLY A 133 5.83 -18.20 -26.45
N ASP A 134 5.28 -17.91 -25.27
CA ASP A 134 4.10 -17.02 -25.12
C ASP A 134 4.44 -15.66 -24.50
N GLY A 135 5.73 -15.40 -24.31
CA GLY A 135 6.22 -14.17 -23.73
C GLY A 135 6.30 -12.98 -24.67
N TRP A 136 6.39 -11.79 -24.10
CA TRP A 136 6.67 -10.54 -24.78
C TRP A 136 7.42 -9.58 -23.85
N ILE A 137 8.21 -8.68 -24.43
CA ILE A 137 8.83 -7.57 -23.70
C ILE A 137 8.46 -6.25 -24.39
N SER A 138 8.24 -5.21 -23.59
CA SER A 138 7.79 -3.91 -24.10
C SER A 138 8.37 -2.75 -23.32
N LYS A 139 8.63 -1.66 -24.03
CA LYS A 139 9.02 -0.37 -23.47
C LYS A 139 7.90 0.63 -23.72
N LEU A 140 7.02 0.78 -22.72
CA LEU A 140 5.85 1.65 -22.83
C LEU A 140 6.15 3.05 -22.30
N LYS A 141 5.85 4.08 -23.11
CA LYS A 141 5.89 5.48 -22.69
C LYS A 141 4.48 5.96 -22.36
N TYR A 142 4.25 6.32 -21.10
CA TYR A 142 2.99 6.93 -20.67
C TYR A 142 3.27 8.27 -19.99
N LYS A 143 2.79 9.37 -20.60
CA LYS A 143 3.17 10.74 -20.23
C LYS A 143 4.71 10.88 -20.25
N ASN A 144 5.29 11.36 -19.15
CA ASN A 144 6.74 11.53 -18.98
C ASN A 144 7.40 10.34 -18.26
N LYS A 145 6.77 9.15 -18.27
CA LYS A 145 7.31 7.95 -17.63
C LYS A 145 7.48 6.83 -18.65
N ILE A 146 8.62 6.13 -18.55
CA ILE A 146 8.92 4.94 -19.34
C ILE A 146 8.82 3.72 -18.42
N THR A 147 8.08 2.71 -18.85
CA THR A 147 7.90 1.44 -18.13
C THR A 147 8.47 0.31 -18.98
N TYR A 148 9.26 -0.56 -18.36
CA TYR A 148 9.90 -1.72 -18.97
C TYR A 148 9.13 -2.94 -18.50
N LEU A 149 8.29 -3.50 -19.36
CA LEU A 149 7.41 -4.62 -19.03
C LEU A 149 7.89 -5.89 -19.70
N ILE A 150 7.81 -6.97 -18.93
CA ILE A 150 7.99 -8.34 -19.38
C ILE A 150 6.68 -9.05 -19.05
N GLY A 151 6.13 -9.76 -20.01
CA GLY A 151 4.85 -10.43 -19.86
C GLY A 151 4.84 -11.82 -20.50
N ILE A 152 3.98 -12.69 -19.99
CA ILE A 152 3.63 -13.99 -20.55
C ILE A 152 2.12 -14.03 -20.63
N SER A 153 1.59 -14.37 -21.80
CA SER A 153 0.15 -14.49 -22.04
C SER A 153 -0.23 -15.96 -22.09
N GLY A 154 -1.44 -16.30 -21.66
CA GLY A 154 -1.92 -17.69 -21.69
C GLY A 154 -3.45 -17.75 -21.62
N HIS A 155 -3.98 -18.96 -21.63
CA HIS A 155 -5.38 -19.29 -21.49
C HIS A 155 -5.83 -19.15 -20.02
N TYR A 156 -6.95 -18.45 -19.79
CA TYR A 156 -7.38 -18.06 -18.43
C TYR A 156 -7.54 -19.24 -17.47
N SER A 157 -8.24 -20.29 -17.88
CA SER A 157 -8.53 -21.43 -16.99
C SER A 157 -7.43 -22.49 -16.94
N LEU A 158 -6.75 -22.75 -18.06
CA LEU A 158 -5.80 -23.85 -18.19
C LEU A 158 -4.43 -23.49 -17.60
N ASP A 159 -3.99 -22.23 -17.77
CA ASP A 159 -2.63 -21.83 -17.40
C ASP A 159 -2.54 -21.13 -16.04
N ARG A 160 -3.67 -20.98 -15.33
CA ARG A 160 -3.72 -20.18 -14.10
C ARG A 160 -2.79 -20.69 -13.02
N ASP A 161 -2.84 -21.98 -12.72
CA ASP A 161 -2.04 -22.58 -11.66
C ASP A 161 -0.55 -22.55 -12.02
N PHE A 162 -0.24 -22.79 -13.29
CA PHE A 162 1.12 -22.64 -13.82
C PHE A 162 1.62 -21.19 -13.71
N PHE A 163 0.78 -20.19 -13.98
CA PHE A 163 1.17 -18.79 -13.84
C PHE A 163 1.33 -18.37 -12.37
N LEU A 164 0.59 -18.97 -11.43
CA LEU A 164 0.82 -18.78 -10.00
C LEU A 164 2.17 -19.36 -9.56
N TYR A 165 2.54 -20.52 -10.09
CA TYR A 165 3.87 -21.11 -9.92
C TYR A 165 4.97 -20.19 -10.50
N LEU A 166 4.86 -19.77 -11.77
CA LEU A 166 5.81 -18.86 -12.40
C LEU A 166 5.94 -17.52 -11.68
N LYS A 167 4.83 -16.99 -11.13
CA LYS A 167 4.84 -15.77 -10.32
C LYS A 167 5.75 -15.89 -9.09
N ASN A 168 5.78 -17.05 -8.45
CA ASN A 168 6.68 -17.31 -7.33
C ASN A 168 8.13 -17.46 -7.80
N ASN A 169 8.37 -18.12 -8.94
CA ASN A 169 9.69 -18.21 -9.55
C ASN A 169 10.27 -16.84 -9.89
N ILE A 170 9.47 -15.92 -10.44
CA ILE A 170 9.89 -14.54 -10.73
C ILE A 170 10.31 -13.81 -9.45
N LEU A 171 9.60 -14.03 -8.34
CA LEU A 171 9.99 -13.45 -7.05
C LEU A 171 11.33 -13.99 -6.58
N ASN A 172 11.56 -15.30 -6.70
CA ASN A 172 12.80 -15.94 -6.27
C ASN A 172 13.99 -15.56 -7.16
N LEU A 173 13.80 -15.56 -8.48
CA LEU A 173 14.86 -15.27 -9.46
C LEU A 173 15.26 -13.80 -9.48
N PHE A 174 14.28 -12.89 -9.42
CA PHE A 174 14.51 -11.47 -9.70
C PHE A 174 14.23 -10.54 -8.53
N ASN A 175 13.77 -11.08 -7.39
CA ASN A 175 13.27 -10.30 -6.26
C ASN A 175 12.23 -9.23 -6.71
N ARG A 176 11.37 -9.63 -7.66
CA ARG A 176 10.29 -8.78 -8.20
C ARG A 176 8.95 -9.46 -8.06
N ARG A 177 7.93 -8.66 -7.72
CA ARG A 177 6.56 -9.12 -7.72
C ARG A 177 5.99 -9.02 -9.13
N ALA A 178 5.53 -10.15 -9.66
CA ALA A 178 4.69 -10.17 -10.84
C ALA A 178 3.21 -10.02 -10.47
N TYR A 179 2.43 -9.51 -11.41
CA TYR A 179 0.99 -9.33 -11.32
C TYR A 179 0.29 -10.21 -12.34
N LEU A 180 -0.81 -10.80 -11.92
CA LEU A 180 -1.73 -11.49 -12.82
C LEU A 180 -2.83 -10.52 -13.24
N LYS A 181 -3.06 -10.46 -14.54
CA LYS A 181 -4.16 -9.71 -15.13
C LYS A 181 -5.10 -10.69 -15.81
N ASP A 182 -6.15 -11.03 -15.06
CA ASP A 182 -7.19 -11.93 -15.52
C ASP A 182 -8.10 -11.20 -16.54
N ARG A 183 -8.36 -11.85 -17.68
CA ARG A 183 -9.25 -11.35 -18.73
C ARG A 183 -10.23 -12.45 -19.16
N PRO A 184 -11.16 -12.86 -18.28
CA PRO A 184 -12.03 -14.02 -18.52
C PRO A 184 -12.89 -13.87 -19.78
N LYS A 185 -13.33 -12.65 -20.12
CA LYS A 185 -14.09 -12.38 -21.36
C LYS A 185 -13.34 -12.79 -22.64
N TYR A 186 -12.01 -12.72 -22.62
CA TYR A 186 -11.15 -13.09 -23.75
C TYR A 186 -10.49 -14.46 -23.55
N ASN A 187 -10.93 -15.19 -22.52
CA ASN A 187 -10.36 -16.46 -22.09
C ASN A 187 -8.83 -16.41 -21.93
N SER A 188 -8.31 -15.26 -21.49
CA SER A 188 -6.88 -15.01 -21.39
C SER A 188 -6.46 -14.53 -20.01
N ILE A 189 -5.20 -14.79 -19.68
CA ILE A 189 -4.51 -14.34 -18.48
C ILE A 189 -3.13 -13.83 -18.89
N GLU A 190 -2.67 -12.77 -18.23
CA GLU A 190 -1.34 -12.22 -18.45
C GLU A 190 -0.59 -12.17 -17.12
N LEU A 191 0.59 -12.80 -17.06
CA LEU A 191 1.55 -12.61 -15.98
C LEU A 191 2.52 -11.51 -16.41
N ASN A 192 2.62 -10.41 -15.65
CA ASN A 192 3.51 -9.30 -16.00
C ASN A 192 4.33 -8.80 -14.82
N PHE A 193 5.54 -8.31 -15.10
CA PHE A 193 6.37 -7.62 -14.12
C PHE A 193 7.24 -6.57 -14.80
N ALA A 194 7.73 -5.62 -14.01
CA ALA A 194 8.58 -4.55 -14.50
C ALA A 194 10.02 -4.74 -14.05
N HIS A 195 10.95 -4.88 -15.01
CA HIS A 195 12.37 -5.03 -14.71
C HIS A 195 13.27 -4.46 -15.84
N LYS A 196 13.75 -3.22 -15.67
CA LYS A 196 14.57 -2.54 -16.70
C LYS A 196 15.85 -3.30 -17.08
N SER A 197 16.68 -3.66 -16.09
CA SER A 197 17.99 -4.28 -16.37
C SER A 197 17.84 -5.64 -17.04
N PHE A 198 16.97 -6.50 -16.50
CA PHE A 198 16.65 -7.79 -17.10
C PHE A 198 16.03 -7.69 -18.51
N LEU A 199 15.12 -6.74 -18.77
CA LEU A 199 14.61 -6.52 -20.12
C LEU A 199 15.73 -6.15 -21.09
N ASN A 200 16.62 -5.24 -20.69
CA ASN A 200 17.77 -4.87 -21.50
C ASN A 200 18.68 -6.08 -21.76
N TYR A 201 18.98 -6.87 -20.73
CA TYR A 201 19.76 -8.11 -20.86
C TYR A 201 19.12 -9.09 -21.85
N LEU A 202 17.81 -9.33 -21.75
CA LEU A 202 17.06 -10.18 -22.68
C LEU A 202 17.20 -9.68 -24.13
N ASN A 203 17.18 -8.35 -24.33
CA ASN A 203 17.26 -7.76 -25.65
C ASN A 203 18.68 -7.71 -26.22
N THR A 204 19.67 -7.31 -25.44
CA THR A 204 21.05 -7.11 -25.93
C THR A 204 21.86 -8.40 -25.94
N GLU A 205 21.75 -9.21 -24.88
CA GLU A 205 22.57 -10.43 -24.74
C GLU A 205 21.88 -11.66 -25.32
N LEU A 206 20.56 -11.74 -25.19
CA LEU A 206 19.78 -12.92 -25.63
C LEU A 206 18.95 -12.67 -26.90
N GLY A 207 19.07 -11.48 -27.52
CA GLY A 207 18.45 -11.17 -28.81
C GLY A 207 16.91 -11.15 -28.80
N PHE A 208 16.26 -11.09 -27.65
CA PHE A 208 14.80 -11.10 -27.56
C PHE A 208 14.23 -9.74 -28.04
N PRO A 209 13.33 -9.71 -29.03
CA PRO A 209 12.86 -8.46 -29.63
C PRO A 209 11.92 -7.67 -28.70
N ILE A 210 12.01 -6.34 -28.72
CA ILE A 210 11.08 -5.45 -28.00
C ILE A 210 9.91 -5.08 -28.91
N GLY A 211 8.68 -5.34 -28.44
CA GLY A 211 7.46 -4.99 -29.16
C GLY A 211 6.72 -6.23 -29.68
N LYS A 212 6.21 -6.16 -30.91
CA LYS A 212 5.58 -7.32 -31.56
C LYS A 212 6.69 -8.29 -31.96
N LYS A 213 6.62 -9.52 -31.44
CA LYS A 213 7.29 -10.68 -32.02
C LYS A 213 6.70 -10.99 -33.39
#